data_AF-A0A1I1S723-F1
#
_entry.id   AF-A0A1I1S723-F1
#
_cell.length_a   1.000
_cell.length_b   1.000
_cell.length_c   1.000
_cell.angle_alpha   90.00
_cell.angle_beta   90.00
_cell.angle_gamma   90.00
#
_symmetry.space_group_name_H-M   'P 1'
#
loop_
_entity.id
_entity.type
_entity.pdbx_description
1 polymer ?
#
loop_
_entity_poly.entity_id
_entity_poly.type
_entity_poly.pdbx_seq_one_letter_code
_entity_poly.pdbx_strand_id
1 'polypeptide(L)'
;GTWAWEDPATTSVGNAGEQTFKAVFTPTNTNYNTVEQDVTVNVAKADPTPDEVTDLTAVTRNTLADVKLPAGWTWNDDTLSVGDVGNNTFAATYTPEDTDNYNTLRRDLTVTVTLLGDVNFDGKINVTDIVKVAAHVKGKKLLDKTAARAADVNNDGKINITDIIIIAAHVKGKELLK
;
A
#
# COMPACT_ATOMS: atom_id res chain seq x y z
N GLY A 1 -43.95 25.87 21.84
CA GLY A 1 -43.63 25.85 20.40
C GLY A 1 -42.71 24.69 20.13
N THR A 2 -42.48 24.36 18.87
CA THR A 2 -41.61 23.27 18.43
C THR A 2 -40.67 23.75 17.33
N TRP A 3 -39.46 23.19 17.29
CA TRP A 3 -38.54 23.36 16.18
C TRP A 3 -38.67 22.18 15.22
N ALA A 4 -38.61 22.47 13.93
CA ALA A 4 -38.43 21.48 12.87
C ALA A 4 -37.43 22.02 11.85
N TRP A 5 -36.69 21.14 11.19
CA TRP A 5 -35.94 21.51 10.00
C TRP A 5 -36.92 21.93 8.89
N GLU A 6 -36.54 22.94 8.09
CA GLU A 6 -37.29 23.30 6.88
C GLU A 6 -37.25 22.14 5.87
N ASP A 7 -36.07 21.54 5.70
CA ASP A 7 -35.86 20.41 4.81
C ASP A 7 -36.28 19.06 5.44
N PRO A 8 -36.63 18.05 4.62
CA PRO A 8 -36.87 16.70 5.10
C PRO A 8 -35.70 16.14 5.91
N ALA A 9 -35.99 15.34 6.93
CA ALA A 9 -34.95 14.68 7.74
C ALA A 9 -34.06 13.68 6.95
N THR A 10 -34.42 13.35 5.72
CA THR A 10 -33.62 12.52 4.79
C THR A 10 -32.63 13.33 3.96
N THR A 11 -32.60 14.66 4.11
CA THR A 11 -31.68 15.53 3.38
C THR A 11 -30.26 15.23 3.82
N SER A 12 -29.39 14.98 2.84
CA SER A 12 -27.96 14.79 3.11
C SER A 12 -27.36 16.06 3.68
N VAL A 13 -26.50 15.91 4.69
CA VAL A 13 -25.72 17.03 5.21
C VAL A 13 -24.62 17.49 4.25
N GLY A 14 -24.37 16.75 3.17
CA GLY A 14 -23.39 17.11 2.14
C GLY A 14 -21.96 16.69 2.48
N ASN A 15 -21.01 17.37 1.85
CA ASN A 15 -19.58 17.14 1.97
C ASN A 15 -19.04 17.65 3.32
N ALA A 16 -17.86 17.18 3.70
CA ALA A 16 -17.15 17.63 4.89
C ALA A 16 -16.94 19.15 4.87
N GLY A 17 -17.01 19.76 6.04
CA GLY A 17 -16.97 21.21 6.23
C GLY A 17 -18.24 21.78 6.85
N GLU A 18 -18.34 23.10 6.83
CA GLU A 18 -19.49 23.84 7.35
C GLU A 18 -20.61 23.90 6.32
N GLN A 19 -21.81 23.55 6.76
CA GLN A 19 -23.02 23.51 5.96
C GLN A 19 -24.11 24.26 6.70
N THR A 20 -24.94 25.04 6.00
CA THR A 20 -25.99 25.85 6.63
C THR A 20 -27.37 25.33 6.24
N PHE A 21 -28.19 25.06 7.26
CA PHE A 21 -29.56 24.59 7.12
C PHE A 21 -30.52 25.52 7.85
N LYS A 22 -31.80 25.53 7.45
CA LYS A 22 -32.81 26.36 8.09
C LYS A 22 -33.67 25.55 9.05
N ALA A 23 -33.83 26.07 10.26
CA ALA A 23 -34.75 25.56 11.26
C ALA A 23 -35.93 26.53 11.43
N VAL A 24 -37.15 25.99 11.51
CA VAL A 24 -38.38 26.75 11.67
C VAL A 24 -38.95 26.50 13.07
N PHE A 25 -39.11 27.56 13.84
CA PHE A 25 -39.83 27.52 15.11
C PHE A 25 -41.31 27.85 14.91
N THR A 26 -42.19 26.96 15.36
CA THR A 26 -43.64 27.16 15.35
C THR A 26 -44.16 27.33 16.79
N PRO A 27 -44.61 28.52 17.21
CA PRO A 27 -45.22 28.74 18.52
C PRO A 27 -46.48 27.89 18.72
N THR A 28 -46.74 27.46 19.97
CA THR A 28 -47.99 26.73 20.29
C THR A 28 -49.18 27.68 20.38
N ASN A 29 -48.91 28.95 20.71
CA ASN A 29 -49.92 30.00 20.75
C ASN A 29 -50.03 30.65 19.37
N THR A 30 -51.23 30.65 18.80
CA THR A 30 -51.52 31.15 17.46
C THR A 30 -51.40 32.67 17.29
N ASN A 31 -51.22 33.43 18.38
CA ASN A 31 -51.01 34.86 18.32
C ASN A 31 -49.58 35.26 17.91
N TYR A 32 -48.69 34.29 17.66
CA TYR A 32 -47.30 34.52 17.29
C TYR A 32 -46.99 33.90 15.92
N ASN A 33 -46.19 34.61 15.11
CA ASN A 33 -45.70 34.10 13.82
C ASN A 33 -44.57 33.08 14.01
N THR A 34 -44.30 32.29 12.97
CA THR A 34 -43.13 31.42 12.89
C THR A 34 -41.85 32.23 12.71
N VAL A 35 -40.72 31.67 13.15
CA VAL A 35 -39.39 32.25 12.96
C VAL A 35 -38.50 31.23 12.28
N GLU A 36 -37.72 31.70 11.32
CA GLU A 36 -36.69 30.94 10.61
C GLU A 36 -35.31 31.31 11.16
N GLN A 37 -34.45 30.30 11.33
CA GLN A 37 -33.10 30.48 11.81
C GLN A 37 -32.13 29.63 10.98
N ASP A 38 -31.05 30.24 10.53
CA ASP A 38 -29.94 29.51 9.93
C ASP A 38 -29.12 28.82 11.02
N VAL A 39 -28.83 27.55 10.81
CA VAL A 39 -28.09 26.66 11.72
C VAL A 39 -26.92 26.06 10.96
N THR A 40 -25.72 26.24 11.48
CA THR A 40 -24.51 25.64 10.92
C THR A 40 -24.31 24.22 11.45
N VAL A 41 -24.08 23.29 10.53
CA VAL A 41 -23.73 21.89 10.77
C VAL A 41 -22.29 21.68 10.32
N ASN A 42 -21.47 21.15 11.22
CA ASN A 42 -20.10 20.76 10.93
C ASN A 42 -20.07 19.28 10.52
N VAL A 43 -19.79 19.02 9.26
CA VAL A 43 -19.63 17.65 8.74
C VAL A 43 -18.15 17.29 8.83
N ALA A 44 -17.82 16.30 9.66
CA ALA A 44 -16.45 15.79 9.76
C ALA A 44 -16.06 14.97 8.53
N LYS A 45 -14.76 14.96 8.21
CA LYS A 45 -14.22 14.04 7.21
C LYS A 45 -14.40 12.58 7.66
N ALA A 46 -14.66 11.70 6.70
CA ALA A 46 -14.74 10.27 6.94
C ALA A 46 -13.34 9.63 6.91
N ASP A 47 -13.19 8.48 7.57
CA ASP A 47 -12.00 7.65 7.38
C ASP A 47 -12.15 6.79 6.12
N PRO A 48 -11.10 6.66 5.30
CA PRO A 48 -11.17 5.88 4.07
C PRO A 48 -11.15 4.38 4.35
N THR A 49 -11.67 3.60 3.41
CA THR A 49 -11.68 2.13 3.41
C THR A 49 -10.98 1.58 2.16
N PRO A 50 -9.65 1.75 2.03
CA PRO A 50 -8.92 1.21 0.87
C PRO A 50 -8.97 -0.32 0.85
N ASP A 51 -8.81 -0.89 -0.34
CA ASP A 51 -8.62 -2.34 -0.51
C ASP A 51 -7.40 -2.84 0.27
N GLU A 52 -7.44 -4.10 0.71
CA GLU A 52 -6.31 -4.73 1.40
C GLU A 52 -5.08 -4.83 0.50
N VAL A 53 -3.92 -4.42 1.04
CA VAL A 53 -2.64 -4.54 0.35
C VAL A 53 -2.04 -5.91 0.64
N THR A 54 -1.88 -6.71 -0.41
CA THR A 54 -1.30 -8.07 -0.35
C THR A 54 -0.17 -8.21 -1.37
N ASP A 55 0.56 -9.32 -1.30
CA ASP A 55 1.57 -9.73 -2.28
C ASP A 55 2.76 -8.75 -2.48
N LEU A 56 3.09 -7.96 -1.45
CA LEU A 56 4.31 -7.17 -1.45
C LEU A 56 5.53 -8.09 -1.21
N THR A 57 6.41 -8.15 -2.20
CA THR A 57 7.62 -8.99 -2.16
C THR A 57 8.86 -8.19 -2.51
N ALA A 58 9.96 -8.55 -1.87
CA ALA A 58 11.28 -7.96 -2.09
C ALA A 58 12.38 -9.02 -1.94
N VAL A 59 13.58 -8.72 -2.42
CA VAL A 59 14.78 -9.52 -2.13
C VAL A 59 15.70 -8.78 -1.16
N THR A 60 16.51 -9.52 -0.42
CA THR A 60 17.56 -8.92 0.42
C THR A 60 18.40 -7.91 -0.39
N ARG A 61 18.78 -6.80 0.25
CA ARG A 61 19.39 -5.58 -0.32
C ARG A 61 18.45 -4.57 -0.97
N ASN A 62 17.19 -4.92 -1.25
CA ASN A 62 16.25 -3.90 -1.69
C ASN A 62 15.99 -2.86 -0.59
N THR A 63 15.56 -1.69 -1.05
CA THR A 63 14.90 -0.69 -0.21
C THR A 63 13.41 -0.69 -0.51
N LEU A 64 12.62 0.01 0.30
CA LEU A 64 11.19 0.17 0.05
C LEU A 64 10.88 0.91 -1.25
N ALA A 65 11.82 1.72 -1.78
CA ALA A 65 11.71 2.31 -3.11
C ALA A 65 11.59 1.28 -4.24
N ASP A 66 12.11 0.06 -4.05
CA ASP A 66 12.01 -1.05 -5.01
C ASP A 66 10.68 -1.81 -4.91
N VAL A 67 9.91 -1.58 -3.85
CA VAL A 67 8.63 -2.23 -3.55
C VAL A 67 7.48 -1.33 -3.97
N LYS A 68 6.94 -1.60 -5.17
CA LYS A 68 5.82 -0.84 -5.73
C LYS A 68 4.54 -1.06 -4.92
N LEU A 69 3.98 0.03 -4.42
CA LEU A 69 2.67 0.04 -3.74
C LEU A 69 1.49 0.21 -4.71
N PRO A 70 0.27 -0.20 -4.32
CA PRO A 70 -0.96 0.13 -5.04
C PRO A 70 -1.24 1.65 -5.08
N ALA A 71 -2.20 2.05 -5.90
CA ALA A 71 -2.60 3.46 -6.00
C ALA A 71 -3.08 4.01 -4.65
N GLY A 72 -2.77 5.29 -4.39
CA GLY A 72 -3.11 5.97 -3.14
C GLY A 72 -2.17 5.67 -1.97
N TRP A 73 -1.34 4.62 -2.04
CA TRP A 73 -0.38 4.29 -0.99
C TRP A 73 1.00 4.88 -1.24
N THR A 74 1.66 5.36 -0.18
CA THR A 74 3.06 5.83 -0.21
C THR A 74 3.78 5.34 1.04
N TRP A 75 5.00 4.81 0.88
CA TRP A 75 5.85 4.48 2.04
C TRP A 75 6.15 5.73 2.83
N ASN A 76 6.08 5.66 4.17
CA ASN A 76 6.42 6.83 5.00
C ASN A 76 7.91 7.16 4.95
N ASP A 77 8.76 6.17 4.66
CA ASP A 77 10.19 6.33 4.37
C ASP A 77 10.57 5.24 3.38
N ASP A 78 10.77 5.59 2.11
CA ASP A 78 11.12 4.65 1.05
C ASP A 78 12.62 4.29 1.01
N THR A 79 13.45 4.96 1.83
CA THR A 79 14.90 4.73 1.90
C THR A 79 15.27 3.54 2.79
N LEU A 80 14.32 3.03 3.57
CA LEU A 80 14.55 1.92 4.49
C LEU A 80 14.86 0.63 3.72
N SER A 81 15.83 -0.12 4.23
CA SER A 81 16.09 -1.49 3.79
C SER A 81 14.88 -2.37 4.09
N VAL A 82 14.56 -3.30 3.18
CA VAL A 82 13.50 -4.30 3.41
C VAL A 82 13.86 -5.32 4.51
N GLY A 83 15.11 -5.34 4.95
CA GLY A 83 15.57 -6.16 6.08
C GLY A 83 15.96 -7.57 5.70
N ASP A 84 15.98 -8.44 6.71
CA ASP A 84 16.35 -9.86 6.58
C ASP A 84 15.20 -10.69 5.99
N VAL A 85 15.52 -11.93 5.58
CA VAL A 85 14.56 -12.89 5.03
C VAL A 85 13.40 -13.14 5.99
N GLY A 86 12.18 -13.12 5.45
CA GLY A 86 10.95 -13.32 6.22
C GLY A 86 9.94 -12.19 6.01
N ASN A 87 8.98 -12.07 6.93
CA ASN A 87 7.97 -11.02 6.87
C ASN A 87 8.40 -9.82 7.72
N ASN A 88 8.56 -8.67 7.08
CA ASN A 88 8.89 -7.41 7.74
C ASN A 88 7.76 -6.40 7.53
N THR A 89 7.49 -5.57 8.54
CA THR A 89 6.39 -4.59 8.49
C THR A 89 6.92 -3.16 8.39
N PHE A 90 6.35 -2.37 7.51
CA PHE A 90 6.76 -0.99 7.27
C PHE A 90 5.55 -0.06 7.17
N ALA A 91 5.72 1.16 7.67
CA ALA A 91 4.64 2.14 7.65
C ALA A 91 4.42 2.73 6.25
N ALA A 92 3.17 2.76 5.84
CA ALA A 92 2.69 3.47 4.65
C ALA A 92 1.47 4.33 4.98
N THR A 93 1.27 5.38 4.19
CA THR A 93 0.10 6.26 4.26
C THR A 93 -0.73 6.11 3.00
N TYR A 94 -2.02 5.83 3.19
CA TYR A 94 -3.03 5.92 2.15
C TYR A 94 -3.61 7.34 2.11
N THR A 95 -3.56 7.95 0.93
CA THR A 95 -4.15 9.24 0.63
C THR A 95 -5.27 9.02 -0.40
N PRO A 96 -6.55 9.18 0.02
CA PRO A 96 -7.69 9.13 -0.91
C PRO A 96 -7.58 10.23 -1.97
N GLU A 97 -8.19 10.03 -3.14
CA GLU A 97 -8.28 11.06 -4.18
C GLU A 97 -9.12 12.26 -3.71
N ASP A 98 -10.22 11.98 -2.98
CA ASP A 98 -11.06 13.01 -2.36
C ASP A 98 -10.55 13.37 -0.96
N THR A 99 -9.50 14.17 -0.92
CA THR A 99 -8.91 14.65 0.35
C THR A 99 -9.77 15.69 1.06
N ASP A 100 -10.79 16.25 0.40
CA ASP A 100 -11.69 17.22 1.02
C ASP A 100 -12.68 16.52 1.94
N ASN A 101 -13.15 15.32 1.56
CA ASN A 101 -14.12 14.56 2.34
C ASN A 101 -13.52 13.44 3.19
N TYR A 102 -12.28 13.00 2.90
CA TYR A 102 -11.67 11.88 3.61
C TYR A 102 -10.35 12.25 4.30
N ASN A 103 -10.12 11.61 5.44
CA ASN A 103 -8.83 11.64 6.12
C ASN A 103 -7.80 10.76 5.40
N THR A 104 -6.52 10.96 5.70
CA THR A 104 -5.46 9.99 5.34
C THR A 104 -5.41 8.86 6.35
N LEU A 105 -5.02 7.66 5.92
CA LEU A 105 -4.92 6.49 6.78
C LEU A 105 -3.48 5.96 6.80
N ARG A 106 -2.86 5.91 7.98
CA ARG A 106 -1.56 5.25 8.17
C ARG A 106 -1.75 3.78 8.57
N ARG A 107 -0.99 2.88 7.96
CA ARG A 107 -0.94 1.45 8.30
C ARG A 107 0.48 0.91 8.20
N ASP A 108 0.73 -0.18 8.91
CA ASP A 108 1.91 -0.99 8.68
C ASP A 108 1.56 -2.09 7.68
N LEU A 109 2.29 -2.11 6.55
CA LEU A 109 2.15 -3.10 5.49
C LEU A 109 3.25 -4.16 5.61
N THR A 110 2.90 -5.42 5.37
CA THR A 110 3.86 -6.52 5.41
C THR A 110 4.51 -6.73 4.05
N VAL A 111 5.84 -6.81 4.03
CA VAL A 111 6.64 -7.17 2.87
C VAL A 111 7.29 -8.52 3.14
N THR A 112 7.09 -9.49 2.25
CA THR A 112 7.79 -10.78 2.31
C THR A 112 9.12 -10.68 1.58
N VAL A 113 10.20 -10.82 2.33
CA VAL A 113 11.58 -10.72 1.86
C VAL A 113 12.16 -12.11 1.62
N THR A 114 12.67 -12.33 0.40
CA THR A 114 13.38 -13.55 0.02
C THR A 114 14.88 -13.30 -0.12
N LEU A 115 15.68 -14.35 -0.03
CA LEU A 115 17.13 -14.24 -0.15
C LEU A 115 17.55 -13.99 -1.61
N LEU A 116 18.45 -13.03 -1.85
CA LEU A 116 19.02 -12.79 -3.17
C LEU A 116 19.82 -14.00 -3.63
N GLY A 117 19.53 -14.52 -4.83
CA GLY A 117 20.12 -15.75 -5.36
C GLY A 117 19.38 -17.04 -4.98
N ASP A 118 18.42 -16.99 -4.05
CA ASP A 118 17.51 -18.10 -3.74
C ASP A 118 16.29 -18.03 -4.67
N VAL A 119 16.42 -18.67 -5.84
CA VAL A 119 15.47 -18.60 -6.94
C VAL A 119 14.36 -19.64 -6.77
N ASN A 120 14.55 -20.61 -5.88
CA ASN A 120 13.54 -21.61 -5.55
C ASN A 120 12.77 -21.35 -4.25
N PHE A 121 13.19 -20.36 -3.46
CA PHE A 121 12.60 -19.96 -2.19
C PHE A 121 12.64 -21.07 -1.12
N ASP A 122 13.69 -21.91 -1.15
CA ASP A 122 13.92 -22.95 -0.15
C ASP A 122 14.75 -22.48 1.06
N GLY A 123 15.17 -21.21 1.05
CA GLY A 123 15.99 -20.57 2.07
C GLY A 123 17.49 -20.82 1.92
N LYS A 124 17.94 -21.48 0.84
CA LYS A 124 19.35 -21.85 0.63
C LYS A 124 19.79 -21.58 -0.81
N ILE A 125 20.81 -20.76 -0.98
CA ILE A 125 21.45 -20.57 -2.28
C ILE A 125 22.31 -21.80 -2.60
N ASN A 126 21.88 -22.61 -3.57
CA ASN A 126 22.56 -23.85 -3.94
C ASN A 126 22.48 -24.15 -5.46
N VAL A 127 22.97 -25.33 -5.88
CA VAL A 127 23.00 -25.72 -7.30
C VAL A 127 21.60 -25.77 -7.93
N THR A 128 20.56 -25.98 -7.14
CA THR A 128 19.17 -26.00 -7.62
C THR A 128 18.74 -24.63 -8.14
N ASP A 129 19.18 -23.54 -7.52
CA ASP A 129 18.92 -22.17 -7.98
C ASP A 129 19.61 -21.91 -9.31
N ILE A 130 20.89 -22.30 -9.42
CA ILE A 130 21.67 -22.23 -10.66
C ILE A 130 20.93 -22.93 -11.80
N VAL A 131 20.38 -24.13 -11.53
CA VAL A 131 19.62 -24.90 -12.53
C VAL A 131 18.34 -24.16 -12.94
N LYS A 132 17.62 -23.51 -12.02
CA LYS A 132 16.44 -22.70 -12.35
C LYS A 132 16.79 -21.49 -13.21
N VAL A 133 17.83 -20.74 -12.85
CA VAL A 133 18.29 -19.59 -13.65
C VAL A 133 18.74 -20.05 -15.04
N ALA A 134 19.51 -21.14 -15.13
CA ALA A 134 19.93 -21.70 -16.41
C ALA A 134 18.74 -22.15 -17.29
N ALA A 135 17.70 -22.73 -16.69
CA ALA A 135 16.48 -23.08 -17.41
C ALA A 135 15.74 -21.86 -17.96
N HIS A 136 15.72 -20.76 -17.21
CA HIS A 136 15.18 -19.47 -17.65
C HIS A 136 15.98 -18.89 -18.82
N VAL A 137 17.29 -18.78 -18.67
CA VAL A 137 18.20 -18.24 -19.70
C VAL A 137 18.11 -19.04 -21.00
N LYS A 138 17.88 -20.36 -20.90
CA LYS A 138 17.68 -21.24 -22.08
C LYS A 138 16.25 -21.18 -22.66
N GLY A 139 15.34 -20.41 -22.06
CA GLY A 139 13.94 -20.32 -22.48
C GLY A 139 13.12 -21.59 -22.24
N LYS A 140 13.62 -22.53 -21.41
CA LYS A 140 12.94 -23.80 -21.12
C LYS A 140 11.87 -23.68 -20.04
N LYS A 141 12.10 -22.80 -19.06
CA LYS A 141 11.16 -22.52 -17.98
C LYS A 141 11.32 -21.08 -17.51
N LEU A 142 10.32 -20.26 -17.77
CA LEU A 142 10.34 -18.86 -17.34
C LEU A 142 10.15 -18.76 -15.83
N LEU A 143 10.77 -17.74 -15.23
CA LEU A 143 10.65 -17.43 -13.81
C LEU A 143 9.48 -16.46 -13.65
N ASP A 144 8.78 -16.55 -12.52
CA ASP A 144 7.84 -15.51 -12.13
C ASP A 144 8.59 -14.22 -11.73
N LYS A 145 7.86 -13.14 -11.46
CA LYS A 145 8.44 -11.83 -11.15
C LYS A 145 9.30 -11.85 -9.89
N THR A 146 8.91 -12.61 -8.87
CA THR A 146 9.64 -12.68 -7.61
C THR A 146 10.93 -13.46 -7.79
N ALA A 147 10.87 -14.61 -8.47
CA ALA A 147 12.03 -15.44 -8.72
C ALA A 147 12.99 -14.78 -9.70
N ALA A 148 12.46 -13.98 -10.64
CA ALA A 148 13.25 -13.14 -11.52
C ALA A 148 14.09 -12.10 -10.76
N ARG A 149 13.50 -11.43 -9.75
CA ARG A 149 14.23 -10.50 -8.87
C ARG A 149 15.30 -11.19 -8.05
N ALA A 150 15.03 -12.37 -7.52
CA ALA A 150 16.03 -13.15 -6.79
C ALA A 150 17.16 -13.65 -7.70
N ALA A 151 16.87 -13.89 -8.98
CA ALA A 151 17.85 -14.36 -9.96
C ALA A 151 18.79 -13.26 -10.48
N ASP A 152 18.32 -12.00 -10.57
CA ASP A 152 19.11 -10.84 -11.00
C ASP A 152 20.03 -10.37 -9.85
N VAL A 153 21.13 -11.09 -9.64
CA VAL A 153 22.00 -10.91 -8.48
C VAL A 153 23.01 -9.77 -8.66
N ASN A 154 23.20 -9.30 -9.90
CA ASN A 154 24.02 -8.13 -10.21
C ASN A 154 23.19 -6.83 -10.37
N ASN A 155 21.86 -6.91 -10.32
CA ASN A 155 20.91 -5.81 -10.42
C ASN A 155 21.06 -5.02 -11.74
N ASP A 156 21.31 -5.71 -12.85
CA ASP A 156 21.43 -5.10 -14.18
C ASP A 156 20.10 -5.10 -14.98
N GLY A 157 19.05 -5.69 -14.42
CA GLY A 157 17.73 -5.82 -15.01
C GLY A 157 17.59 -6.99 -15.99
N LYS A 158 18.60 -7.84 -16.15
CA LYS A 158 18.65 -8.93 -17.13
C LYS A 158 19.16 -10.23 -16.53
N ILE A 159 18.29 -11.22 -16.46
CA ILE A 159 18.67 -12.57 -16.03
C ILE A 159 19.45 -13.28 -17.14
N ASN A 160 20.75 -13.46 -16.94
CA ASN A 160 21.66 -14.01 -17.94
C ASN A 160 22.78 -14.89 -17.33
N ILE A 161 23.78 -15.25 -18.14
CA ILE A 161 24.89 -16.12 -17.71
C ILE A 161 25.73 -15.49 -16.59
N THR A 162 25.76 -14.15 -16.51
CA THR A 162 26.48 -13.42 -15.45
C THR A 162 25.89 -13.74 -14.08
N ASP A 163 24.56 -13.77 -13.96
CA ASP A 163 23.89 -14.15 -12.71
C ASP A 163 24.21 -15.59 -12.30
N ILE A 164 24.18 -16.51 -13.28
CA ILE A 164 24.53 -17.91 -13.07
C ILE A 164 25.96 -18.04 -12.52
N ILE A 165 26.90 -17.26 -13.06
CA ILE A 165 28.30 -17.25 -12.60
C ILE A 165 28.40 -16.73 -11.16
N ILE A 166 27.69 -15.66 -10.83
CA ILE A 166 27.73 -15.06 -9.49
C ILE A 166 27.10 -16.01 -8.46
N ILE A 167 25.93 -16.61 -8.75
CA ILE A 167 25.31 -17.61 -7.87
C ILE A 167 26.25 -18.82 -7.71
N ALA A 168 26.85 -19.31 -8.80
CA ALA A 168 27.81 -20.41 -8.74
C ALA A 168 29.07 -20.08 -7.91
N ALA A 169 29.56 -18.85 -7.98
CA ALA A 169 30.68 -18.38 -7.17
C ALA A 169 30.32 -18.36 -5.68
N HIS A 170 29.09 -17.95 -5.32
CA HIS A 170 28.57 -18.04 -3.95
C HIS A 170 28.47 -19.48 -3.46
N VAL A 171 27.86 -20.37 -4.25
CA VAL A 171 27.74 -21.80 -3.89
C VAL A 171 29.11 -22.45 -3.69
N LYS A 172 30.13 -22.01 -4.43
CA LYS A 172 31.51 -22.49 -4.29
C LYS A 172 32.29 -21.84 -3.14
N GLY A 173 31.71 -20.87 -2.43
CA GLY A 173 32.35 -20.12 -1.35
C GLY A 173 33.44 -19.16 -1.82
N LYS A 174 33.43 -18.76 -3.10
CA LYS A 174 34.44 -17.85 -3.68
C LYS A 174 34.08 -16.38 -3.55
N GLU A 175 32.79 -16.06 -3.68
CA GLU A 175 32.25 -14.70 -3.55
C GLU A 175 30.88 -14.76 -2.88
N LEU A 176 30.71 -14.11 -1.73
CA LEU A 176 29.45 -14.19 -1.00
C LEU A 176 28.48 -13.11 -1.49
N LEU A 177 27.33 -13.55 -2.01
CA LEU A 177 26.09 -12.77 -1.98
C LEU A 177 25.80 -12.39 -0.51
N LYS A 178 26.13 -11.14 -0.17
CA LYS A 178 25.77 -10.47 1.08
C LYS A 178 24.34 -9.95 1.07
#